data_AF-A0A1B9P228-F1
#
_entry.id   AF-A0A1B9P228-F1
#
_cell.length_a   1.000
_cell.length_b   1.000
_cell.length_c   1.000
_cell.angle_alpha   90.00
_cell.angle_beta   90.00
_cell.angle_gamma   90.00
#
_symmetry.space_group_name_H-M   'P 1'
#
loop_
_entity.id
_entity.type
_entity.pdbx_description
1 polymer ?
#
loop_
_entity_poly.entity_id
_entity_poly.type
_entity_poly.pdbx_seq_one_letter_code
_entity_poly.pdbx_strand_id
1 'polypeptide(L)'
;MSLFWISTLALIFVGIAFIVLPLWKAKAQDDDARRDELNKAFYKDRLLELEEEDAEGLVNNQEELITELKQSLLDDIPAPEKAQQDSMDAKLFILPSILVFVAISYGFYFKFGNIDKIEKWHEVSERLPELSKQLMNPEGVSLSDSEMIDLTLGLRTKLYEEPNDAMGWLLLGRIGMANRDIDTSVGAMQKAYKLKPDDVEIKLGYAQSLMLSGDDAKAEQSKTLLRQVLRQDSTNLRALSLLAFSAFERQDYKGAVSAWKAMQMLIGPDDSRYEMLVRSIERAKSKMNPEATLDKQVPITVNLGSNVTLPSQGVVIVSIHPADGSAMPVAAARIPLSRFPLKIMMSDDNNMIEQRKLSDMPDFIVRARIDQDGNVSTKEGDWYGESAVSTLGKNVSLDIDKQY
;
A
#
# COMPACT_ATOMS: atom_id res chain seq x y z
N MET A 1 4.98 -20.91 -24.70
CA MET A 1 3.66 -20.94 -25.38
C MET A 1 3.27 -22.31 -25.95
N SER A 2 4.16 -23.05 -26.62
CA SER A 2 3.83 -24.37 -27.20
C SER A 2 3.32 -25.40 -26.19
N LEU A 3 3.97 -25.51 -25.02
CA LEU A 3 3.57 -26.43 -23.95
C LEU A 3 2.15 -26.16 -23.43
N PHE A 4 1.76 -24.89 -23.36
CA PHE A 4 0.42 -24.49 -22.92
C PHE A 4 -0.65 -25.05 -23.86
N TRP A 5 -0.51 -24.81 -25.17
CA TRP A 5 -1.46 -25.31 -26.18
C TRP A 5 -1.50 -26.84 -26.25
N ILE A 6 -0.35 -27.51 -26.08
CA ILE A 6 -0.31 -28.98 -26.00
C ILE A 6 -1.10 -29.46 -24.77
N SER A 7 -0.96 -28.77 -23.63
CA SER A 7 -1.67 -29.12 -22.39
C SER A 7 -3.18 -28.89 -22.50
N THR A 8 -3.63 -27.80 -23.13
CA THR A 8 -5.06 -27.55 -23.35
C THR A 8 -5.68 -28.59 -24.28
N LEU A 9 -4.98 -28.98 -25.36
CA LEU A 9 -5.42 -30.04 -26.25
C LEU A 9 -5.53 -31.39 -25.52
N ALA A 10 -4.55 -31.73 -24.68
CA ALA A 10 -4.58 -32.95 -23.88
C ALA A 10 -5.78 -32.96 -22.91
N LEU A 11 -6.06 -31.84 -22.22
CA LEU A 11 -7.21 -31.73 -21.32
C LEU A 11 -8.55 -31.81 -22.07
N ILE A 12 -8.66 -31.17 -23.24
CA ILE A 12 -9.85 -31.27 -24.09
C ILE A 12 -10.06 -32.71 -24.53
N PHE A 13 -8.99 -33.41 -24.94
CA PHE A 13 -9.08 -34.81 -25.34
C PHE A 13 -9.60 -35.70 -24.21
N VAL A 14 -9.11 -35.50 -22.97
CA VAL A 14 -9.62 -36.19 -21.79
C VAL A 14 -11.11 -35.88 -21.57
N GLY A 15 -11.51 -34.61 -21.65
CA GLY A 15 -12.92 -34.21 -21.54
C GLY A 15 -13.83 -34.83 -22.61
N ILE A 16 -13.36 -34.88 -23.86
CA ILE A 16 -14.05 -35.54 -24.97
C ILE A 16 -14.20 -37.04 -24.69
N ALA A 17 -13.16 -37.70 -24.15
CA ALA A 17 -13.26 -39.11 -23.80
C ALA A 17 -14.36 -39.36 -22.76
N PHE A 18 -14.55 -38.48 -21.77
CA PHE A 18 -15.65 -38.57 -20.81
C PHE A 18 -17.05 -38.42 -21.44
N ILE A 19 -17.17 -37.68 -22.56
CA ILE A 19 -18.44 -37.55 -23.30
C ILE A 19 -18.68 -38.78 -24.19
N VAL A 20 -17.65 -39.22 -24.93
CA VAL A 20 -17.76 -40.26 -25.95
C VAL A 20 -17.87 -41.66 -25.34
N LEU A 21 -17.06 -41.99 -24.32
CA LEU A 21 -17.02 -43.34 -23.73
C LEU A 21 -18.38 -43.85 -23.20
N PRO A 22 -19.16 -43.09 -22.39
CA PRO A 22 -20.45 -43.57 -21.92
C PRO A 22 -21.47 -43.70 -23.06
N LEU A 23 -21.47 -42.77 -24.03
CA LEU A 23 -22.40 -42.80 -25.17
C LEU A 23 -22.09 -43.93 -26.15
N TRP A 24 -20.83 -44.34 -26.26
CA TRP A 24 -20.43 -45.46 -27.11
C TRP A 24 -20.64 -46.81 -26.43
N LYS A 25 -20.54 -46.86 -25.10
CA LYS A 25 -20.83 -48.05 -24.26
C LYS A 25 -22.30 -48.17 -23.86
N ALA A 26 -23.14 -47.17 -24.16
CA ALA A 26 -24.58 -47.25 -24.03
C ALA A 26 -25.11 -48.28 -25.03
N LYS A 27 -24.96 -49.56 -24.68
CA LYS A 27 -25.67 -50.66 -25.31
C LYS A 27 -27.15 -50.33 -25.07
N ALA A 28 -27.96 -50.36 -26.14
CA ALA A 28 -29.41 -50.35 -25.99
C ALA A 28 -29.70 -51.37 -24.90
N GLN A 29 -30.19 -50.87 -23.77
CA GLN A 29 -30.57 -51.71 -22.67
C GLN A 29 -31.71 -52.51 -23.28
N ASP A 30 -31.41 -53.75 -23.65
CA ASP A 30 -32.35 -54.65 -24.30
C ASP A 30 -33.30 -55.07 -23.20
N ASP A 31 -34.16 -54.12 -22.82
CA ASP A 31 -35.11 -54.24 -21.72
C ASP A 31 -36.00 -55.46 -21.98
N ASP A 32 -36.22 -55.81 -23.25
CA ASP A 32 -36.87 -57.03 -23.70
C ASP A 32 -36.09 -58.28 -23.29
N ALA A 33 -34.77 -58.34 -23.58
CA ALA A 33 -33.94 -59.48 -23.14
C ALA A 33 -33.86 -59.61 -21.61
N ARG A 34 -33.86 -58.49 -20.86
CA ARG A 34 -33.88 -58.51 -19.39
C ARG A 34 -35.23 -58.93 -18.82
N ARG A 35 -36.34 -58.54 -19.46
CA ARG A 35 -37.70 -59.00 -19.11
C ARG A 35 -37.85 -60.49 -19.34
N ASP A 36 -37.40 -61.00 -20.48
CA ASP A 36 -37.42 -62.43 -20.78
C ASP A 36 -36.60 -63.26 -19.78
N GLU A 37 -35.42 -62.75 -19.39
CA GLU A 37 -34.59 -63.40 -18.37
C GLU A 37 -35.28 -63.40 -17.00
N LEU A 38 -35.95 -62.31 -16.63
CA LEU A 38 -36.69 -62.19 -15.38
C LEU A 38 -37.93 -63.11 -15.35
N ASN A 39 -38.71 -63.16 -16.43
CA ASN A 39 -39.88 -64.03 -16.56
C ASN A 39 -39.46 -65.52 -16.44
N LYS A 40 -38.33 -65.90 -17.06
CA LYS A 40 -37.74 -67.25 -16.91
C LYS A 40 -37.29 -67.54 -15.48
N ALA A 41 -36.77 -66.53 -14.77
CA ALA A 41 -36.36 -66.68 -13.37
C ALA A 41 -37.58 -66.92 -12.47
N PHE A 42 -38.65 -66.13 -12.60
CA PHE A 42 -39.89 -66.32 -11.85
C PHE A 42 -40.55 -67.68 -12.13
N TYR A 43 -40.56 -68.11 -13.39
CA TYR A 43 -41.06 -69.44 -13.76
C TYR A 43 -40.31 -70.57 -13.05
N LYS A 44 -38.97 -70.47 -12.97
CA LYS A 44 -38.15 -71.48 -12.27
C LYS A 44 -38.34 -71.46 -10.77
N ASP A 45 -38.47 -70.28 -10.18
CA ASP A 45 -38.69 -70.12 -8.74
C ASP A 45 -40.05 -70.73 -8.35
N ARG A 46 -41.09 -70.44 -9.13
CA ARG A 46 -42.42 -71.02 -8.89
C ARG A 46 -42.45 -72.54 -9.08
N LEU A 47 -41.64 -73.10 -9.98
CA LEU A 47 -41.49 -74.55 -10.14
C LEU A 47 -40.91 -75.21 -8.87
N LEU A 48 -39.91 -74.59 -8.26
CA LEU A 48 -39.29 -75.09 -7.03
C LEU A 48 -40.27 -75.01 -5.84
N GLU A 49 -41.00 -73.90 -5.74
CA GLU A 49 -42.05 -73.72 -4.74
C GLU A 49 -43.15 -74.80 -4.90
N LEU A 50 -43.57 -75.08 -6.13
CA LEU A 50 -44.56 -76.12 -6.41
C LEU A 50 -44.07 -77.54 -6.07
N GLU A 51 -42.77 -77.80 -6.18
CA GLU A 51 -42.15 -79.07 -5.78
C GLU A 51 -42.13 -79.23 -4.25
N GLU A 52 -41.88 -78.14 -3.52
CA GLU A 52 -41.94 -78.11 -2.06
C GLU A 52 -43.39 -78.27 -1.55
N GLU A 53 -44.34 -77.54 -2.14
CA GLU A 53 -45.78 -77.64 -1.81
C GLU A 53 -46.33 -79.05 -2.09
N ASP A 54 -45.88 -79.73 -3.15
CA ASP A 54 -46.26 -81.11 -3.46
C ASP A 54 -45.67 -82.11 -2.45
N ALA A 55 -44.40 -81.93 -2.06
CA ALA A 55 -43.76 -82.74 -1.02
C ALA A 55 -44.44 -82.61 0.36
N GLU A 56 -45.01 -81.44 0.65
CA GLU A 56 -45.83 -81.19 1.85
C GLU A 56 -47.28 -81.70 1.74
N GLY A 57 -47.68 -82.21 0.57
CA GLY A 57 -49.02 -82.74 0.31
C GLY A 57 -50.10 -81.67 0.14
N LEU A 58 -49.70 -80.42 -0.16
CA LEU A 58 -50.62 -79.29 -0.37
C LEU A 58 -51.15 -79.22 -1.81
N VAL A 59 -50.52 -79.95 -2.74
CA VAL A 59 -50.86 -79.96 -4.17
C VAL A 59 -51.57 -81.26 -4.54
N ASN A 60 -52.72 -81.16 -5.21
CA ASN A 60 -53.50 -82.32 -5.65
C ASN A 60 -53.08 -82.86 -7.02
N ASN A 61 -52.63 -82.00 -7.93
CA ASN A 61 -52.26 -82.34 -9.30
C ASN A 61 -51.15 -81.42 -9.81
N GLN A 62 -49.90 -81.81 -9.56
CA GLN A 62 -48.72 -81.02 -9.92
C GLN A 62 -48.58 -80.80 -11.43
N GLU A 63 -48.90 -81.82 -12.25
CA GLU A 63 -48.74 -81.75 -13.71
C GLU A 63 -49.65 -80.69 -14.36
N GLU A 64 -50.85 -80.51 -13.82
CA GLU A 64 -51.82 -79.51 -14.30
C GLU A 64 -51.32 -78.08 -14.01
N LEU A 65 -50.84 -77.82 -12.79
CA LEU A 65 -50.29 -76.52 -12.39
C LEU A 65 -49.02 -76.17 -13.18
N ILE A 66 -48.15 -77.15 -13.44
CA ILE A 66 -46.98 -76.94 -14.31
C ILE A 66 -47.41 -76.58 -15.74
N THR A 67 -48.49 -77.17 -16.23
CA THR A 67 -49.01 -76.91 -17.58
C THR A 67 -49.59 -75.49 -17.68
N GLU A 68 -50.34 -75.06 -16.68
CA GLU A 68 -50.86 -73.69 -16.59
C GLU A 68 -49.74 -72.65 -16.48
N LEU A 69 -48.70 -72.93 -15.67
CA LEU A 69 -47.54 -72.06 -15.53
C LEU A 69 -46.76 -71.92 -16.85
N LYS A 70 -46.63 -73.00 -17.64
CA LYS A 70 -46.03 -72.94 -18.98
C LYS A 70 -46.85 -72.07 -19.93
N GLN A 71 -48.17 -72.19 -19.87
CA GLN A 71 -49.07 -71.41 -20.71
C GLN A 71 -49.02 -69.93 -20.36
N SER A 72 -49.03 -69.58 -19.07
CA SER A 72 -48.84 -68.20 -18.60
C SER A 72 -47.51 -67.62 -19.07
N LEU A 73 -46.41 -68.39 -19.01
CA LEU A 73 -45.11 -67.93 -19.50
C LEU A 73 -45.12 -67.66 -21.01
N LEU A 74 -45.87 -68.46 -21.79
CA LEU A 74 -46.04 -68.27 -23.23
C LEU A 74 -46.89 -67.03 -23.56
N ASP A 75 -47.94 -66.78 -22.77
CA ASP A 75 -48.83 -65.62 -22.94
C ASP A 75 -48.18 -64.30 -22.49
N ASP A 76 -47.25 -64.35 -21.52
CA ASP A 76 -46.49 -63.20 -21.02
C ASP A 76 -45.30 -62.80 -21.92
N ILE A 77 -45.06 -63.52 -23.03
CA ILE A 77 -44.12 -63.07 -24.06
C ILE A 77 -44.87 -62.12 -25.00
N PRO A 78 -44.63 -60.80 -24.93
CA PRO A 78 -45.30 -59.87 -25.82
C PRO A 78 -45.03 -60.26 -27.28
N ALA A 79 -46.07 -60.28 -28.10
CA ALA A 79 -45.90 -60.36 -29.55
C ALA A 79 -44.93 -59.25 -29.98
N PRO A 80 -44.08 -59.45 -31.00
CA PRO A 80 -43.23 -58.39 -31.51
C PRO A 80 -44.10 -57.35 -32.20
N GLU A 81 -44.80 -56.53 -31.43
CA GLU A 81 -45.21 -55.21 -31.87
C GLU A 81 -43.90 -54.54 -32.26
N LYS A 82 -43.81 -54.16 -33.54
CA LYS A 82 -42.77 -53.26 -34.02
C LYS A 82 -42.93 -51.97 -33.23
N ALA A 83 -42.34 -51.92 -32.04
CA ALA A 83 -42.10 -50.69 -31.34
C ALA A 83 -41.24 -49.87 -32.31
N GLN A 84 -41.86 -48.92 -33.00
CA GLN A 84 -41.15 -47.74 -33.49
C GLN A 84 -40.66 -47.02 -32.24
N GLN A 85 -39.58 -47.52 -31.65
CA GLN A 85 -38.74 -46.73 -30.79
C GLN A 85 -38.16 -45.64 -31.68
N ASP A 86 -38.76 -44.45 -31.62
CA ASP A 86 -38.09 -43.18 -31.93
C ASP A 86 -36.97 -42.94 -30.89
N SER A 87 -36.06 -43.90 -30.78
CA SER A 87 -34.81 -43.72 -30.09
C SER A 87 -33.94 -42.88 -31.02
N MET A 88 -33.96 -41.57 -30.81
CA MET A 88 -32.98 -40.70 -31.45
C MET A 88 -31.59 -41.28 -31.14
N ASP A 89 -30.81 -41.61 -32.18
CA ASP A 89 -29.49 -42.21 -32.02
C ASP A 89 -28.64 -41.28 -31.15
N ALA A 90 -28.28 -41.72 -29.93
CA ALA A 90 -27.49 -40.92 -28.99
C ALA A 90 -26.15 -40.46 -29.60
N LYS A 91 -25.67 -41.17 -30.64
CA LYS A 91 -24.49 -40.78 -31.42
C LYS A 91 -24.66 -39.46 -32.17
N LEU A 92 -25.89 -39.10 -32.55
CA LEU A 92 -26.19 -37.82 -33.20
C LEU A 92 -25.85 -36.62 -32.32
N PHE A 93 -25.89 -36.80 -30.99
CA PHE A 93 -25.58 -35.75 -30.02
C PHE A 93 -24.09 -35.68 -29.63
N ILE A 94 -23.25 -36.63 -30.05
CA ILE A 94 -21.81 -36.64 -29.69
C ILE A 94 -21.11 -35.41 -30.28
N LEU A 95 -21.25 -35.19 -31.59
CA LEU A 95 -20.60 -34.07 -32.29
C LEU A 95 -21.02 -32.69 -31.73
N PRO A 96 -22.32 -32.36 -31.56
CA PRO A 96 -22.71 -31.08 -30.98
C PRO A 96 -22.25 -30.96 -29.52
N SER A 97 -22.25 -32.04 -28.73
CA SER A 97 -21.76 -32.00 -27.34
C SER A 97 -20.27 -31.70 -27.26
N ILE A 98 -19.45 -32.29 -28.15
CA ILE A 98 -18.02 -31.97 -28.24
C ILE A 98 -17.81 -30.51 -28.63
N LEU A 99 -18.55 -30.02 -29.65
CA LEU A 99 -18.44 -28.63 -30.10
C LEU A 99 -18.81 -27.64 -28.99
N VAL A 100 -19.92 -27.89 -28.28
CA VAL A 100 -20.35 -27.09 -27.14
C VAL A 100 -19.32 -27.15 -26.02
N PHE A 101 -18.78 -28.34 -25.70
CA PHE A 101 -17.76 -28.50 -24.68
C PHE A 101 -16.48 -27.71 -24.98
N VAL A 102 -15.98 -27.78 -26.23
CA VAL A 102 -14.79 -27.03 -26.67
C VAL A 102 -15.07 -25.53 -26.64
N ALA A 103 -16.24 -25.09 -27.14
CA ALA A 103 -16.63 -23.69 -27.16
C ALA A 103 -16.74 -23.11 -25.74
N ILE A 104 -17.36 -23.85 -24.81
CA ILE A 104 -17.45 -23.46 -23.40
C ILE A 104 -16.05 -23.43 -22.79
N SER A 105 -15.22 -24.45 -23.00
CA SER A 105 -13.88 -24.52 -22.41
C SER A 105 -13.01 -23.32 -22.81
N TYR A 106 -12.93 -23.02 -24.10
CA TYR A 106 -12.19 -21.86 -24.57
C TYR A 106 -12.88 -20.55 -24.21
N GLY A 107 -14.22 -20.47 -24.22
CA GLY A 107 -14.95 -19.28 -23.80
C GLY A 107 -14.69 -18.91 -22.33
N PHE A 108 -14.62 -19.91 -21.44
CA PHE A 108 -14.22 -19.70 -20.05
C PHE A 108 -12.76 -19.27 -19.95
N TYR A 109 -11.86 -19.87 -20.73
CA TYR A 109 -10.46 -19.46 -20.74
C TYR A 109 -10.28 -18.03 -21.24
N PHE A 110 -10.98 -17.59 -22.30
CA PHE A 110 -10.89 -16.21 -22.77
C PHE A 110 -11.49 -15.21 -21.77
N LYS A 111 -12.49 -15.62 -20.99
CA LYS A 111 -13.12 -14.76 -19.99
C LYS A 111 -12.33 -14.65 -18.68
N PHE A 112 -11.73 -15.75 -18.22
CA PHE A 112 -11.11 -15.84 -16.88
C PHE A 112 -9.60 -16.11 -16.92
N GLY A 113 -9.08 -16.55 -18.06
CA GLY A 113 -7.66 -16.70 -18.29
C GLY A 113 -6.96 -15.35 -18.39
N ASN A 114 -5.63 -15.40 -18.33
CA ASN A 114 -4.78 -14.20 -18.34
C ASN A 114 -3.79 -14.24 -19.50
N ILE A 115 -4.21 -14.72 -20.68
CA ILE A 115 -3.32 -14.87 -21.84
C ILE A 115 -2.66 -13.52 -22.20
N ASP A 116 -3.44 -12.43 -22.16
CA ASP A 116 -2.95 -11.08 -22.43
C ASP A 116 -1.85 -10.65 -21.43
N LYS A 117 -1.95 -11.06 -20.16
CA LYS A 117 -0.92 -10.75 -19.16
C LYS A 117 0.36 -11.54 -19.40
N ILE A 118 0.25 -12.78 -19.91
CA ILE A 118 1.44 -13.59 -20.23
C ILE A 118 2.13 -13.02 -21.46
N GLU A 119 1.36 -12.60 -22.48
CA GLU A 119 1.90 -11.92 -23.65
C GLU A 119 2.58 -10.61 -23.26
N LYS A 120 1.92 -9.79 -22.44
CA LYS A 120 2.52 -8.55 -21.91
C LYS A 120 3.78 -8.83 -21.09
N TRP A 121 3.77 -9.87 -20.24
CA TRP A 121 4.95 -10.26 -19.47
C TRP A 121 6.14 -10.66 -20.38
N HIS A 122 5.88 -11.38 -21.47
CA HIS A 122 6.90 -11.68 -22.47
C HIS A 122 7.43 -10.41 -23.16
N GLU A 123 6.54 -9.54 -23.65
CA GLU A 123 6.92 -8.26 -24.28
C GLU A 123 7.79 -7.42 -23.34
N VAL A 124 7.38 -7.30 -22.08
CA VAL A 124 8.10 -6.54 -21.05
C VAL A 124 9.47 -7.14 -20.75
N SER A 125 9.56 -8.47 -20.69
CA SER A 125 10.83 -9.17 -20.44
C SER A 125 11.82 -8.94 -21.59
N GLU A 126 11.35 -8.89 -22.83
CA GLU A 126 12.18 -8.57 -24.00
C GLU A 126 12.60 -7.08 -24.04
N ARG A 127 11.72 -6.17 -23.60
CA ARG A 127 11.98 -4.72 -23.56
C ARG A 127 12.75 -4.25 -22.32
N LEU A 128 13.00 -5.12 -21.35
CA LEU A 128 13.71 -4.77 -20.11
C LEU A 128 15.04 -4.03 -20.34
N PRO A 129 15.92 -4.43 -21.29
CA PRO A 129 17.17 -3.71 -21.54
C PRO A 129 16.96 -2.27 -22.03
N GLU A 130 15.93 -2.04 -22.84
CA GLU A 130 15.57 -0.70 -23.36
C GLU A 130 15.09 0.19 -22.21
N LEU A 131 14.13 -0.30 -21.41
CA LEU A 131 13.59 0.42 -20.25
C LEU A 131 14.69 0.74 -19.23
N SER A 132 15.59 -0.21 -18.98
CA SER A 132 16.74 -0.01 -18.08
C SER A 132 17.70 1.06 -18.60
N LYS A 133 17.95 1.08 -19.91
CA LYS A 133 18.82 2.09 -20.55
C LYS A 133 18.19 3.48 -20.48
N GLN A 134 16.88 3.59 -20.71
CA GLN A 134 16.16 4.86 -20.61
C GLN A 134 16.20 5.41 -19.19
N LEU A 135 16.01 4.57 -18.16
CA LEU A 135 16.13 5.00 -16.76
C LEU A 135 17.53 5.54 -16.42
N MET A 136 18.58 4.97 -17.02
CA MET A 136 19.96 5.41 -16.80
C MET A 136 20.38 6.64 -17.61
N ASN A 137 19.53 7.18 -18.48
CA ASN A 137 19.85 8.36 -19.28
C ASN A 137 19.37 9.65 -18.57
N PRO A 138 20.26 10.47 -17.98
CA PRO A 138 19.88 11.67 -17.24
C PRO A 138 19.33 12.81 -18.11
N GLU A 139 19.61 12.80 -19.42
CA GLU A 139 19.06 13.77 -20.39
C GLU A 139 17.86 13.21 -21.17
N GLY A 140 17.44 11.98 -20.86
CA GLY A 140 16.35 11.28 -21.53
C GLY A 140 14.97 11.69 -21.02
N VAL A 141 13.94 11.33 -21.79
CA VAL A 141 12.55 11.40 -21.34
C VAL A 141 12.36 10.43 -20.18
N SER A 142 11.88 10.94 -19.04
CA SER A 142 11.54 10.13 -17.87
C SER A 142 10.53 9.04 -18.25
N LEU A 143 10.71 7.84 -17.70
CA LEU A 143 9.73 6.76 -17.87
C LEU A 143 8.35 7.20 -17.38
N SER A 144 7.32 6.88 -18.16
CA SER A 144 5.93 6.99 -17.73
C SER A 144 5.61 6.01 -16.61
N ASP A 145 4.52 6.23 -15.89
CA ASP A 145 4.08 5.34 -14.80
C ASP A 145 3.88 3.89 -15.29
N SER A 146 3.32 3.71 -16.50
CA SER A 146 3.16 2.37 -17.09
C SER A 146 4.50 1.72 -17.43
N GLU A 147 5.44 2.48 -17.97
CA GLU A 147 6.79 1.97 -18.27
C GLU A 147 7.57 1.63 -17.00
N MET A 148 7.33 2.34 -15.89
CA MET A 148 7.92 2.02 -14.59
C MET A 148 7.35 0.71 -14.01
N ILE A 149 6.05 0.46 -14.19
CA ILE A 149 5.42 -0.82 -13.81
C ILE A 149 6.01 -1.96 -14.65
N ASP A 150 6.11 -1.77 -15.97
CA ASP A 150 6.71 -2.74 -16.89
C ASP A 150 8.18 -3.01 -16.50
N LEU A 151 8.99 -1.96 -16.26
CA LEU A 151 10.36 -2.10 -15.79
C LEU A 151 10.43 -2.94 -14.51
N THR A 152 9.56 -2.68 -13.55
CA THR A 152 9.52 -3.40 -12.26
C THR A 152 9.17 -4.87 -12.47
N LEU A 153 8.20 -5.18 -13.33
CA LEU A 153 7.80 -6.55 -13.66
C LEU A 153 8.94 -7.32 -14.34
N GLY A 154 9.56 -6.73 -15.36
CA GLY A 154 10.69 -7.31 -16.06
C GLY A 154 11.88 -7.53 -15.13
N LEU A 155 12.21 -6.53 -14.31
CA LEU A 155 13.32 -6.61 -13.35
C LEU A 155 13.10 -7.72 -12.30
N ARG A 156 11.88 -7.85 -11.75
CA ARG A 156 11.55 -8.93 -10.81
C ARG A 156 11.67 -10.32 -11.45
N THR A 157 11.27 -10.44 -12.71
CA THR A 157 11.38 -11.69 -13.48
C THR A 157 12.85 -12.05 -13.69
N LYS A 158 13.65 -11.12 -14.18
CA LYS A 158 15.09 -11.32 -14.37
C LYS A 158 15.76 -11.71 -13.06
N LEU A 159 15.45 -11.03 -11.96
CA LEU A 159 16.05 -11.33 -10.65
C LEU A 159 15.59 -12.64 -10.02
N TYR A 160 14.46 -13.19 -10.48
CA TYR A 160 14.04 -14.53 -10.11
C TYR A 160 14.88 -15.58 -10.84
N GLU A 161 15.16 -15.38 -12.13
CA GLU A 161 15.98 -16.29 -12.95
C GLU A 161 17.49 -16.15 -12.66
N GLU A 162 17.95 -14.92 -12.43
CA GLU A 162 19.33 -14.53 -12.16
C GLU A 162 19.45 -13.90 -10.76
N PRO A 163 19.36 -14.69 -9.68
CA PRO A 163 19.31 -14.16 -8.32
C PRO A 163 20.63 -13.53 -7.83
N ASN A 164 21.73 -13.71 -8.55
CA ASN A 164 23.07 -13.24 -8.18
C ASN A 164 23.40 -11.82 -8.72
N ASP A 165 22.39 -11.03 -9.10
CA ASP A 165 22.57 -9.63 -9.54
C ASP A 165 22.33 -8.63 -8.38
N ALA A 166 23.41 -8.30 -7.66
CA ALA A 166 23.34 -7.35 -6.54
C ALA A 166 22.87 -5.94 -6.95
N MET A 167 23.21 -5.50 -8.17
CA MET A 167 22.84 -4.18 -8.68
C MET A 167 21.38 -4.14 -9.10
N GLY A 168 20.87 -5.20 -9.71
CA GLY A 168 19.45 -5.35 -10.00
C GLY A 168 18.61 -5.37 -8.72
N TRP A 169 19.05 -6.08 -7.66
CA TRP A 169 18.39 -6.05 -6.36
C TRP A 169 18.43 -4.65 -5.70
N LEU A 170 19.55 -3.94 -5.81
CA LEU A 170 19.67 -2.54 -5.36
C LEU A 170 18.66 -1.64 -6.07
N LEU A 171 18.56 -1.76 -7.41
CA LEU A 171 17.61 -0.99 -8.21
C LEU A 171 16.16 -1.30 -7.82
N LEU A 172 15.80 -2.59 -7.72
CA LEU A 172 14.46 -3.00 -7.28
C LEU A 172 14.14 -2.46 -5.89
N GLY A 173 15.13 -2.46 -4.99
CA GLY A 173 15.00 -1.90 -3.65
C GLY A 173 14.69 -0.40 -3.66
N ARG A 174 15.33 0.37 -4.56
CA ARG A 174 15.10 1.81 -4.73
C ARG A 174 13.74 2.09 -5.35
N ILE A 175 13.32 1.32 -6.35
CA ILE A 175 11.98 1.39 -6.94
C ILE A 175 10.93 1.13 -5.86
N GLY A 176 11.13 0.12 -5.01
CA GLY A 176 10.27 -0.14 -3.85
C GLY A 176 10.14 1.08 -2.93
N MET A 177 11.26 1.74 -2.58
CA MET A 177 11.21 2.98 -1.78
C MET A 177 10.43 4.10 -2.47
N ALA A 178 10.68 4.34 -3.76
CA ALA A 178 10.01 5.38 -4.53
C ALA A 178 8.49 5.15 -4.58
N ASN A 179 8.07 3.89 -4.70
CA ASN A 179 6.67 3.47 -4.73
C ASN A 179 6.04 3.32 -3.34
N ARG A 180 6.79 3.60 -2.26
CA ARG A 180 6.40 3.35 -0.86
C ARG A 180 6.04 1.89 -0.56
N ASP A 181 6.51 0.96 -1.40
CA ASP A 181 6.45 -0.48 -1.17
C ASP A 181 7.66 -0.88 -0.32
N ILE A 182 7.50 -0.74 0.99
CA ILE A 182 8.58 -0.96 1.95
C ILE A 182 8.98 -2.43 2.02
N ASP A 183 8.05 -3.37 1.83
CA ASP A 183 8.34 -4.80 1.88
C ASP A 183 9.21 -5.22 0.69
N THR A 184 8.86 -4.80 -0.53
CA THR A 184 9.71 -5.03 -1.71
C THR A 184 11.07 -4.37 -1.51
N SER A 185 11.09 -3.14 -0.97
CA SER A 185 12.34 -2.42 -0.74
C SER A 185 13.29 -3.15 0.21
N VAL A 186 12.81 -3.51 1.40
CA VAL A 186 13.60 -4.21 2.42
C VAL A 186 14.05 -5.58 1.90
N GLY A 187 13.15 -6.34 1.27
CA GLY A 187 13.46 -7.67 0.74
C GLY A 187 14.53 -7.64 -0.36
N ALA A 188 14.40 -6.71 -1.31
CA ALA A 188 15.37 -6.56 -2.39
C ALA A 188 16.73 -6.04 -1.88
N MET A 189 16.74 -5.02 -1.03
CA MET A 189 17.98 -4.50 -0.44
C MET A 189 18.70 -5.54 0.44
N GLN A 190 17.95 -6.38 1.15
CA GLN A 190 18.55 -7.47 1.92
C GLN A 190 19.26 -8.48 1.01
N LYS A 191 18.68 -8.83 -0.16
CA LYS A 191 19.34 -9.69 -1.14
C LYS A 191 20.58 -9.02 -1.73
N ALA A 192 20.51 -7.74 -2.10
CA ALA A 192 21.67 -6.97 -2.57
C ALA A 192 22.81 -6.99 -1.53
N TYR A 193 22.48 -6.73 -0.26
CA TYR A 193 23.44 -6.73 0.85
C TYR A 193 24.06 -8.10 1.11
N LYS A 194 23.30 -9.19 1.01
CA LYS A 194 23.83 -10.56 1.12
C LYS A 194 24.86 -10.88 0.04
N LEU A 195 24.66 -10.38 -1.19
CA LEU A 195 25.56 -10.63 -2.31
C LEU A 195 26.84 -9.78 -2.26
N LYS A 196 26.71 -8.51 -1.83
CA LYS A 196 27.82 -7.56 -1.75
C LYS A 196 27.76 -6.79 -0.42
N PRO A 197 28.14 -7.44 0.70
CA PRO A 197 27.97 -6.85 2.03
C PRO A 197 28.91 -5.68 2.28
N ASP A 198 30.01 -5.52 1.53
CA ASP A 198 30.99 -4.45 1.72
C ASP A 198 30.76 -3.21 0.83
N ASP A 199 29.82 -3.29 -0.11
CA ASP A 199 29.47 -2.18 -0.99
C ASP A 199 28.76 -1.08 -0.19
N VAL A 200 29.33 0.12 -0.19
CA VAL A 200 28.85 1.27 0.60
C VAL A 200 27.45 1.69 0.15
N GLU A 201 27.18 1.70 -1.15
CA GLU A 201 25.89 2.16 -1.68
C GLU A 201 24.78 1.17 -1.34
N ILE A 202 25.07 -0.13 -1.37
CA ILE A 202 24.13 -1.16 -0.92
C ILE A 202 23.89 -1.07 0.59
N LYS A 203 24.95 -0.89 1.41
CA LYS A 203 24.78 -0.68 2.86
C LYS A 203 23.87 0.50 3.16
N LEU A 204 24.10 1.64 2.48
CA LEU A 204 23.30 2.85 2.63
C LEU A 204 21.85 2.62 2.20
N GLY A 205 21.63 2.00 1.03
CA GLY A 205 20.30 1.66 0.53
C GLY A 205 19.54 0.73 1.48
N TYR A 206 20.19 -0.32 1.98
CA TYR A 206 19.58 -1.26 2.90
C TYR A 206 19.26 -0.62 4.26
N ALA A 207 20.20 0.17 4.81
CA ALA A 207 19.97 0.93 6.03
C ALA A 207 18.76 1.89 5.89
N GLN A 208 18.64 2.56 4.76
CA GLN A 208 17.52 3.46 4.47
C GLN A 208 16.19 2.69 4.40
N SER A 209 16.12 1.57 3.68
CA SER A 209 14.92 0.73 3.62
C SER A 209 14.50 0.20 4.99
N LEU A 210 15.45 -0.22 5.81
CA LEU A 210 15.19 -0.67 7.18
C LEU A 210 14.60 0.45 8.04
N MET A 211 15.10 1.68 7.93
CA MET A 211 14.55 2.83 8.67
C MET A 211 13.10 3.13 8.28
N LEU A 212 12.77 3.03 6.99
CA LEU A 212 11.42 3.31 6.49
C LEU A 212 10.38 2.27 6.91
N SER A 213 10.80 1.11 7.41
CA SER A 213 9.89 0.05 7.87
C SER A 213 9.13 0.36 9.16
N GLY A 214 9.58 1.36 9.93
CA GLY A 214 8.97 1.71 11.22
C GLY A 214 9.22 0.71 12.35
N ASP A 215 9.91 -0.41 12.08
CA ASP A 215 10.26 -1.42 13.07
C ASP A 215 11.54 -1.04 13.84
N ASP A 216 11.48 -1.14 15.16
CA ASP A 216 12.59 -0.72 16.04
C ASP A 216 13.83 -1.60 15.92
N ALA A 217 13.67 -2.91 15.76
CA ALA A 217 14.80 -3.81 15.60
C ALA A 217 15.52 -3.57 14.25
N LYS A 218 14.75 -3.36 13.17
CA LYS A 218 15.29 -2.99 11.86
C LYS A 218 15.98 -1.63 11.90
N ALA A 219 15.47 -0.66 12.66
CA ALA A 219 16.13 0.64 12.81
C ALA A 219 17.47 0.56 13.57
N GLU A 220 17.57 -0.25 14.61
CA GLU A 220 18.86 -0.49 15.29
C GLU A 220 19.86 -1.24 14.39
N GLN A 221 19.37 -2.16 13.55
CA GLN A 221 20.19 -2.78 12.51
C GLN A 221 20.69 -1.72 11.50
N SER A 222 19.81 -0.84 11.04
CA SER A 222 20.18 0.28 10.15
C SER A 222 21.27 1.17 10.77
N LYS A 223 21.10 1.58 12.03
CA LYS A 223 22.08 2.37 12.78
C LYS A 223 23.44 1.69 12.84
N THR A 224 23.46 0.36 12.99
CA THR A 224 24.69 -0.43 12.97
C THR A 224 25.37 -0.40 11.59
N LEU A 225 24.60 -0.57 10.51
CA LEU A 225 25.12 -0.47 9.13
C LEU A 225 25.68 0.93 8.83
N LEU A 226 24.97 1.99 9.21
CA LEU A 226 25.42 3.37 8.99
C LEU A 226 26.70 3.68 9.77
N ARG A 227 26.84 3.17 11.00
CA ARG A 227 28.09 3.27 11.77
C ARG A 227 29.24 2.52 11.11
N GLN A 228 28.99 1.37 10.49
CA GLN A 228 30.02 0.66 9.72
C GLN A 228 30.47 1.49 8.51
N VAL A 229 29.55 2.11 7.78
CA VAL A 229 29.88 3.04 6.69
C VAL A 229 30.74 4.18 7.21
N LEU A 230 30.37 4.81 8.33
CA LEU A 230 31.14 5.92 8.91
C LEU A 230 32.50 5.54 9.50
N ARG A 231 32.72 4.28 9.85
CA ARG A 231 34.06 3.79 10.24
C ARG A 231 34.99 3.68 9.04
N GLN A 232 34.45 3.38 7.86
CA GLN A 232 35.20 3.30 6.61
C GLN A 232 35.40 4.69 6.00
N ASP A 233 34.36 5.51 6.02
CA ASP A 233 34.36 6.90 5.53
C ASP A 233 33.59 7.79 6.51
N SER A 234 34.33 8.44 7.41
CA SER A 234 33.76 9.37 8.40
C SER A 234 33.20 10.64 7.77
N THR A 235 33.47 10.90 6.49
CA THR A 235 32.99 12.08 5.76
C THR A 235 31.73 11.81 4.94
N ASN A 236 31.18 10.59 5.02
CA ASN A 236 30.00 10.21 4.26
C ASN A 236 28.74 10.99 4.72
N LEU A 237 28.44 12.09 4.02
CA LEU A 237 27.32 12.96 4.33
C LEU A 237 25.97 12.24 4.31
N ARG A 238 25.79 11.23 3.45
CA ARG A 238 24.54 10.46 3.35
C ARG A 238 24.33 9.59 4.58
N ALA A 239 25.38 8.92 5.07
CA ALA A 239 25.31 8.15 6.31
C ALA A 239 25.03 9.05 7.52
N LEU A 240 25.71 10.20 7.62
CA LEU A 240 25.47 11.19 8.69
C LEU A 240 24.03 11.71 8.66
N SER A 241 23.53 12.06 7.47
CA SER A 241 22.16 12.54 7.28
C SER A 241 21.13 11.50 7.72
N LEU A 242 21.26 10.25 7.27
CA LEU A 242 20.36 9.15 7.65
C LEU A 242 20.38 8.91 9.17
N LEU A 243 21.56 8.91 9.81
CA LEU A 243 21.66 8.80 11.26
C LEU A 243 20.97 9.96 11.97
N ALA A 244 21.17 11.18 11.50
CA ALA A 244 20.60 12.37 12.14
C ALA A 244 19.08 12.37 12.07
N PHE A 245 18.50 12.08 10.90
CA PHE A 245 17.05 11.97 10.73
C PHE A 245 16.47 10.81 11.56
N SER A 246 17.09 9.63 11.52
CA SER A 246 16.65 8.50 12.33
C SER A 246 16.65 8.82 13.83
N ALA A 247 17.72 9.46 14.31
CA ALA A 247 17.85 9.84 15.71
C ALA A 247 16.79 10.87 16.11
N PHE A 248 16.52 11.86 15.26
CA PHE A 248 15.51 12.88 15.53
C PHE A 248 14.08 12.31 15.62
N GLU A 249 13.68 11.50 14.64
CA GLU A 249 12.36 10.85 14.61
C GLU A 249 12.13 9.96 15.83
N ARG A 250 13.21 9.33 16.32
CA ARG A 250 13.20 8.44 17.50
C ARG A 250 13.47 9.17 18.81
N GLN A 251 13.43 10.50 18.80
CA GLN A 251 13.62 11.35 19.99
C GLN A 251 15.02 11.26 20.62
N ASP A 252 16.00 10.62 19.96
CA ASP A 252 17.43 10.71 20.28
C ASP A 252 17.97 12.05 19.75
N TYR A 253 17.47 13.15 20.33
CA TYR A 253 17.83 14.50 19.94
C TYR A 253 19.32 14.78 20.13
N LYS A 254 19.96 14.14 21.11
CA LYS A 254 21.41 14.24 21.35
C LYS A 254 22.19 13.62 20.19
N GLY A 255 21.79 12.43 19.72
CA GLY A 255 22.33 11.78 18.54
C GLY A 255 22.14 12.63 17.28
N ALA A 256 20.94 13.17 17.08
CA ALA A 256 20.61 14.03 15.95
C ALA A 256 21.49 15.29 15.89
N VAL A 257 21.60 16.03 17.01
CA VAL A 257 22.46 17.22 17.13
C VAL A 257 23.92 16.87 16.83
N SER A 258 24.40 15.73 17.32
CA SER A 258 25.80 15.31 17.10
C SER A 258 26.07 15.05 15.62
N ALA A 259 25.18 14.33 14.93
CA ALA A 259 25.33 14.02 13.51
C ALA A 259 25.20 15.26 12.62
N TRP A 260 24.23 16.15 12.87
CA TRP A 260 24.10 17.41 12.10
C TRP A 260 25.27 18.36 12.32
N LYS A 261 25.82 18.45 13.55
CA LYS A 261 27.04 19.23 13.79
C LYS A 261 28.24 18.68 13.00
N ALA A 262 28.39 17.35 12.95
CA ALA A 262 29.44 16.74 12.12
C ALA A 262 29.26 17.10 10.64
N MET A 263 28.02 17.08 10.13
CA MET A 263 27.72 17.53 8.76
C MET A 263 28.07 19.01 8.54
N GLN A 264 27.72 19.90 9.48
CA GLN A 264 28.06 21.33 9.39
C GLN A 264 29.57 21.56 9.31
N MET A 265 30.35 20.84 10.13
CA MET A 265 31.81 20.93 10.10
C MET A 265 32.40 20.47 8.76
N LEU A 266 31.77 19.50 8.09
CA LEU A 266 32.24 18.97 6.81
C LEU A 266 31.89 19.87 5.61
N ILE A 267 30.68 20.46 5.60
CA ILE A 267 30.22 21.27 4.46
C ILE A 267 30.65 22.75 4.56
N GLY A 268 30.86 23.26 5.76
CA GLY A 268 31.22 24.66 6.00
C GLY A 268 30.05 25.65 5.86
N PRO A 269 30.23 26.91 6.29
CA PRO A 269 29.18 27.92 6.34
C PRO A 269 28.70 28.41 4.97
N ASP A 270 29.52 28.26 3.93
CA ASP A 270 29.19 28.73 2.57
C ASP A 270 28.27 27.76 1.80
N ASP A 271 28.04 26.53 2.31
CA ASP A 271 27.16 25.55 1.69
C ASP A 271 25.68 25.93 1.91
N SER A 272 24.87 25.86 0.86
CA SER A 272 23.44 26.22 0.90
C SER A 272 22.62 25.42 1.92
N ARG A 273 23.11 24.24 2.35
CA ARG A 273 22.45 23.38 3.34
C ARG A 273 22.80 23.76 4.78
N TYR A 274 23.82 24.60 5.00
CA TYR A 274 24.33 24.93 6.34
C TYR A 274 23.23 25.51 7.23
N GLU A 275 22.48 26.48 6.72
CA GLU A 275 21.36 27.12 7.43
C GLU A 275 20.23 26.14 7.77
N MET A 276 19.95 25.16 6.90
CA MET A 276 18.99 24.10 7.22
C MET A 276 19.46 23.24 8.40
N LEU A 277 20.75 22.92 8.47
CA LEU A 277 21.32 22.18 9.60
C LEU A 277 21.30 23.00 10.89
N VAL A 278 21.53 24.32 10.83
CA VAL A 278 21.41 25.22 12.00
C VAL A 278 20.01 25.10 12.59
N ARG A 279 18.97 25.31 11.77
CA ARG A 279 17.57 25.22 12.21
C ARG A 279 17.23 23.83 12.75
N SER A 280 17.74 22.77 12.13
CA SER A 280 17.51 21.38 12.58
C SER A 280 18.11 21.13 13.97
N ILE A 281 19.35 21.60 14.18
CA ILE A 281 20.04 21.52 15.47
C ILE A 281 19.31 22.31 16.56
N GLU A 282 18.87 23.54 16.25
CA GLU A 282 18.10 24.37 17.18
C GLU A 282 16.79 23.70 17.57
N ARG A 283 16.06 23.15 16.60
CA ARG A 283 14.82 22.41 16.82
C ARG A 283 15.03 21.17 17.70
N ALA A 284 16.11 20.41 17.51
CA ALA A 284 16.40 19.28 18.39
C ALA A 284 16.78 19.73 19.80
N LYS A 285 17.55 20.82 19.94
CA LYS A 285 17.90 21.36 21.26
C LYS A 285 16.67 21.86 22.03
N SER A 286 15.72 22.52 21.37
CA SER A 286 14.49 22.97 22.04
C SER A 286 13.64 21.80 22.54
N LYS A 287 13.64 20.66 21.81
CA LYS A 287 13.00 19.43 22.26
C LYS A 287 13.73 18.75 23.43
N MET A 288 15.04 18.94 23.57
CA MET A 288 15.82 18.43 24.71
C MET A 288 15.62 19.23 25.99
N ASN A 289 15.38 20.55 25.89
CA ASN A 289 15.18 21.41 27.04
C ASN A 289 14.05 22.43 26.78
N PRO A 290 12.78 21.98 26.87
CA PRO A 290 11.63 22.83 26.59
C PRO A 290 11.48 24.00 27.59
N GLU A 291 11.98 23.86 28.82
CA GLU A 291 11.93 24.92 29.84
C GLU A 291 12.84 26.10 29.47
N ALA A 292 14.03 25.84 28.93
CA ALA A 292 14.94 26.90 28.47
C ALA A 292 14.40 27.72 27.28
N THR A 293 13.38 27.23 26.57
CA THR A 293 12.71 28.00 25.51
C THR A 293 11.64 28.96 26.01
N LEU A 294 11.06 28.73 27.21
CA LEU A 294 10.11 29.68 27.80
C LEU A 294 10.78 30.99 28.22
N ASP A 295 12.05 30.94 28.63
CA ASP A 295 12.84 32.12 29.00
C ASP A 295 13.14 33.06 27.82
N LYS A 296 12.92 32.59 26.58
CA LYS A 296 13.13 33.36 25.34
C LYS A 296 11.84 33.75 24.63
N GLN A 297 10.69 33.58 25.29
CA GLN A 297 9.39 33.98 24.77
C GLN A 297 8.81 35.13 25.58
N VAL A 298 7.88 35.85 24.96
CA VAL A 298 7.12 36.94 25.58
C VAL A 298 5.65 36.55 25.61
N PRO A 299 5.13 36.09 26.76
CA PRO A 299 3.69 35.97 26.98
C PRO A 299 3.06 37.37 27.02
N ILE A 300 2.07 37.60 26.17
CA ILE A 300 1.36 38.88 26.04
C ILE A 300 -0.13 38.65 26.24
N THR A 301 -0.73 39.40 27.15
CA THR A 301 -2.17 39.48 27.36
C THR A 301 -2.65 40.86 26.94
N VAL A 302 -3.49 40.92 25.92
CA VAL A 302 -4.11 42.16 25.44
C VAL A 302 -5.55 42.20 25.89
N ASN A 303 -5.90 43.22 26.67
CA ASN A 303 -7.24 43.49 27.14
C ASN A 303 -7.86 44.63 26.34
N LEU A 304 -9.19 44.77 26.46
CA LEU A 304 -9.93 45.86 25.84
C LEU A 304 -10.45 46.80 26.92
N GLY A 305 -10.14 48.08 26.81
CA GLY A 305 -10.66 49.12 27.70
C GLY A 305 -12.18 49.25 27.59
N SER A 306 -12.83 49.63 28.69
CA SER A 306 -14.30 49.76 28.74
C SER A 306 -14.86 50.87 27.84
N ASN A 307 -14.01 51.78 27.37
CA ASN A 307 -14.32 52.90 26.48
C ASN A 307 -14.19 52.55 24.98
N VAL A 308 -13.75 51.33 24.64
CA VAL A 308 -13.45 50.95 23.26
C VAL A 308 -14.62 50.25 22.59
N THR A 309 -15.08 50.81 21.49
CA THR A 309 -16.07 50.17 20.61
C THR A 309 -15.34 49.39 19.53
N LEU A 310 -15.50 48.06 19.53
CA LEU A 310 -14.90 47.20 18.51
C LEU A 310 -15.57 47.38 17.14
N PRO A 311 -14.80 47.49 16.06
CA PRO A 311 -15.34 47.46 14.70
C PRO A 311 -15.85 46.06 14.35
N SER A 312 -16.77 45.97 13.38
CA SER A 312 -17.35 44.69 12.93
C SER A 312 -16.36 43.79 12.18
N GLN A 313 -15.28 44.39 11.66
CA GLN A 313 -14.19 43.73 10.94
C GLN A 313 -12.88 44.46 11.23
N GLY A 314 -11.77 43.73 11.23
CA GLY A 314 -10.45 44.29 11.49
C GLY A 314 -9.47 43.24 12.02
N VAL A 315 -8.28 43.71 12.36
CA VAL A 315 -7.21 42.91 12.97
C VAL A 315 -6.63 43.64 14.18
N VAL A 316 -6.17 42.87 15.16
CA VAL A 316 -5.30 43.37 16.22
C VAL A 316 -3.86 43.14 15.79
N ILE A 317 -3.10 44.21 15.68
CA ILE A 317 -1.66 44.16 15.42
C ILE A 317 -0.97 44.32 16.76
N VAL A 318 -0.19 43.31 17.15
CA VAL A 318 0.64 43.34 18.35
C VAL A 318 2.10 43.42 17.91
N SER A 319 2.80 44.45 18.34
CA SER A 319 4.18 44.72 17.95
C SER A 319 5.06 44.97 19.16
N ILE A 320 6.29 44.46 19.09
CA ILE A 320 7.31 44.65 20.12
C ILE A 320 8.32 45.68 19.61
N HIS A 321 8.49 46.75 20.38
CA HIS A 321 9.41 47.83 20.09
C HIS A 321 10.54 47.86 21.12
N PRO A 322 11.73 48.38 20.77
CA PRO A 322 12.77 48.61 21.76
C PRO A 322 12.32 49.62 22.81
N ALA A 323 12.85 49.50 24.03
CA ALA A 323 12.53 50.39 25.15
C ALA A 323 12.96 51.85 24.92
N ASP A 324 13.78 52.12 23.90
CA ASP A 324 14.16 53.47 23.44
C ASP A 324 13.02 54.24 22.76
N GLY A 325 11.87 53.60 22.52
CA GLY A 325 10.69 54.22 21.94
C GLY A 325 10.67 54.28 20.41
N SER A 326 11.60 53.61 19.73
CA SER A 326 11.68 53.58 18.26
C SER A 326 10.35 53.17 17.61
N ALA A 327 9.98 53.87 16.53
CA ALA A 327 8.75 53.62 15.79
C ALA A 327 8.74 52.29 15.02
N MET A 328 9.93 51.74 14.72
CA MET A 328 10.04 50.47 14.00
C MET A 328 10.01 49.29 14.98
N PRO A 329 9.07 48.33 14.81
CA PRO A 329 9.01 47.14 15.66
C PRO A 329 10.08 46.10 15.27
N VAL A 330 10.54 45.35 16.28
CA VAL A 330 11.47 44.22 16.10
C VAL A 330 10.72 42.94 15.77
N ALA A 331 9.54 42.74 16.36
CA ALA A 331 8.67 41.61 16.09
C ALA A 331 7.21 42.06 16.02
N ALA A 332 6.39 41.41 15.20
CA ALA A 332 4.97 41.70 15.13
C ALA A 332 4.12 40.46 14.83
N ALA A 333 2.89 40.48 15.32
CA ALA A 333 1.87 39.48 15.08
C ALA A 333 0.58 40.16 14.62
N ARG A 334 -0.04 39.61 13.57
CA ARG A 334 -1.35 40.05 13.06
C ARG A 334 -2.40 39.03 13.48
N ILE A 335 -3.40 39.47 14.24
CA ILE A 335 -4.38 38.60 14.87
C ILE A 335 -5.78 39.03 14.40
N PRO A 336 -6.62 38.11 13.90
CA PRO A 336 -8.01 38.44 13.58
C PRO A 336 -8.75 38.98 14.80
N LEU A 337 -9.58 40.01 14.60
CA LEU A 337 -10.39 40.57 15.68
C LEU A 337 -11.30 39.49 16.28
N SER A 338 -11.17 39.26 17.59
CA SER A 338 -11.87 38.19 18.29
C SER A 338 -12.21 38.62 19.72
N ARG A 339 -12.57 37.67 20.59
CA ARG A 339 -12.94 37.97 21.98
C ARG A 339 -11.69 38.29 22.81
N PHE A 340 -11.77 39.37 23.58
CA PHE A 340 -10.74 39.75 24.54
C PHE A 340 -10.99 39.05 25.90
N PRO A 341 -9.94 38.79 26.70
CA PRO A 341 -8.54 39.14 26.44
C PRO A 341 -7.85 38.19 25.44
N LEU A 342 -6.99 38.74 24.59
CA LEU A 342 -6.15 37.97 23.67
C LEU A 342 -4.88 37.52 24.40
N LYS A 343 -4.56 36.24 24.32
CA LYS A 343 -3.32 35.67 24.87
C LYS A 343 -2.41 35.20 23.74
N ILE A 344 -1.21 35.73 23.69
CA ILE A 344 -0.27 35.56 22.58
C ILE A 344 1.09 35.20 23.15
N MET A 345 1.79 34.28 22.50
CA MET A 345 3.19 33.98 22.79
C MET A 345 4.00 34.47 21.61
N MET A 346 4.90 35.44 21.84
CA MET A 346 5.82 35.91 20.81
C MET A 346 7.23 35.36 21.05
N SER A 347 7.92 35.05 19.95
CA SER A 347 9.29 34.53 19.95
C SER A 347 10.06 35.06 18.73
N ASP A 348 11.26 34.54 18.49
CA ASP A 348 12.04 34.90 17.30
C ASP A 348 11.36 34.56 15.97
N ASP A 349 10.39 33.64 15.97
CA ASP A 349 9.55 33.33 14.81
C ASP A 349 8.69 34.53 14.35
N ASN A 350 8.54 35.54 15.21
CA ASN A 350 7.77 36.76 14.94
C ASN A 350 8.65 37.96 14.54
N ASN A 351 9.97 37.77 14.40
CA ASN A 351 10.89 38.86 14.07
C ASN A 351 10.61 39.44 12.68
N MET A 352 10.62 40.77 12.59
CA MET A 352 10.51 41.54 11.35
C MET A 352 11.87 41.95 10.79
N ILE A 353 12.91 42.00 11.63
CA ILE A 353 14.25 42.46 11.26
C ILE A 353 15.23 41.31 11.46
N GLU A 354 15.83 40.80 10.39
CA GLU A 354 16.75 39.64 10.44
C GLU A 354 17.98 39.88 11.33
N GLN A 355 18.47 41.13 11.37
CA GLN A 355 19.68 41.50 12.10
C GLN A 355 19.47 41.73 13.61
N ARG A 356 18.22 41.75 14.10
CA ARG A 356 17.93 42.01 15.51
C ARG A 356 16.80 41.08 15.98
N LYS A 357 17.15 40.09 16.80
CA LYS A 357 16.20 39.10 17.32
C LYS A 357 15.54 39.58 18.61
N LEU A 358 14.27 39.22 18.80
CA LEU A 358 13.55 39.42 20.06
C LEU A 358 14.27 38.77 21.25
N SER A 359 14.84 37.57 21.07
CA SER A 359 15.54 36.86 22.14
C SER A 359 16.86 37.49 22.59
N ASP A 360 17.37 38.47 21.85
CA ASP A 360 18.58 39.23 22.17
C ASP A 360 18.26 40.60 22.81
N MET A 361 16.98 40.94 22.99
CA MET A 361 16.55 42.21 23.57
C MET A 361 16.46 42.13 25.10
N PRO A 362 17.21 42.97 25.85
CA PRO A 362 17.10 43.00 27.30
C PRO A 362 15.77 43.60 27.75
N ASP A 363 15.38 44.73 27.14
CA ASP A 363 14.21 45.52 27.50
C ASP A 363 13.40 45.89 26.24
N PHE A 364 12.08 45.83 26.34
CA PHE A 364 11.16 46.16 25.25
C PHE A 364 9.82 46.68 25.76
N ILE A 365 9.06 47.31 24.86
CA ILE A 365 7.66 47.68 25.08
C ILE A 365 6.77 46.95 24.08
N VAL A 366 5.57 46.59 24.50
CA VAL A 366 4.56 45.95 23.64
C VAL A 366 3.48 46.97 23.31
N ARG A 367 3.18 47.12 22.03
CA ARG A 367 2.05 47.92 21.54
C ARG A 367 1.03 47.00 20.92
N ALA A 368 -0.25 47.24 21.19
CA ALA A 368 -1.33 46.61 20.46
C ALA A 368 -2.25 47.69 19.91
N ARG A 369 -2.70 47.51 18.67
CA ARG A 369 -3.67 48.41 18.05
C ARG A 369 -4.72 47.65 17.25
N ILE A 370 -5.89 48.24 17.12
CA ILE A 370 -6.98 47.73 16.29
C ILE A 370 -6.95 48.47 14.96
N ASP A 371 -6.75 47.73 13.88
CA ASP A 371 -6.75 48.24 12.50
C ASP A 371 -7.99 47.71 11.76
N GLN A 372 -8.75 48.63 11.16
CA GLN A 372 -10.03 48.36 10.48
C GLN A 372 -9.86 47.99 9.00
N ASP A 373 -8.82 48.50 8.34
CA ASP A 373 -8.65 48.39 6.88
C ASP A 373 -7.59 47.35 6.48
N GLY A 374 -6.92 46.77 7.47
CA GLY A 374 -5.90 45.75 7.27
C GLY A 374 -4.57 46.30 6.75
N ASN A 375 -4.34 47.61 6.87
CA ASN A 375 -3.12 48.29 6.47
C ASN A 375 -2.20 48.57 7.68
N VAL A 376 -0.89 48.41 7.50
CA VAL A 376 0.09 48.44 8.60
C VAL A 376 0.49 49.87 9.03
N SER A 377 -0.03 50.92 8.38
CA SER A 377 0.19 52.32 8.79
C SER A 377 -0.77 52.77 9.89
N THR A 378 -0.28 53.45 10.93
CA THR A 378 -1.10 54.12 11.96
C THR A 378 -2.00 55.19 11.34
N LYS A 379 -3.29 55.22 11.67
CA LYS A 379 -4.21 56.31 11.33
C LYS A 379 -4.65 57.07 12.58
N GLU A 380 -4.94 58.36 12.39
CA GLU A 380 -5.57 59.21 13.41
C GLU A 380 -6.92 58.60 13.81
N GLY A 381 -7.14 58.42 15.12
CA GLY A 381 -8.36 57.78 15.66
C GLY A 381 -8.30 56.25 15.85
N ASP A 382 -7.25 55.56 15.44
CA ASP A 382 -7.09 54.12 15.70
C ASP A 382 -6.91 53.85 17.20
N TRP A 383 -7.60 52.83 17.72
CA TRP A 383 -7.46 52.42 19.11
C TRP A 383 -6.14 51.68 19.34
N TYR A 384 -5.38 52.08 20.36
CA TYR A 384 -4.12 51.46 20.74
C TYR A 384 -3.93 51.39 22.26
N GLY A 385 -3.00 50.53 22.65
CA GLY A 385 -2.50 50.37 24.02
C GLY A 385 -0.99 50.13 23.99
N GLU A 386 -0.31 50.50 25.08
CA GLU A 386 1.13 50.32 25.25
C GLU A 386 1.42 49.80 26.65
N SER A 387 2.31 48.79 26.74
CA SER A 387 2.77 48.26 28.02
C SER A 387 3.86 49.13 28.65
N ALA A 388 4.09 48.95 29.95
CA ALA A 388 5.36 49.35 30.55
C ALA A 388 6.53 48.57 29.93
N VAL A 389 7.75 49.06 30.13
CA VAL A 389 8.97 48.35 29.76
C VAL A 389 9.00 46.99 30.45
N SER A 390 9.23 45.94 29.67
CA SER A 390 9.30 44.56 30.13
C SER A 390 10.58 43.89 29.61
N THR A 391 10.80 42.68 30.11
CA THR A 391 11.98 41.83 29.88
C THR A 391 11.52 40.43 29.47
N LEU A 392 12.36 39.67 28.78
CA LEU A 392 12.04 38.30 28.34
C LEU A 392 11.57 37.40 29.50
N GLY A 393 10.66 36.47 29.23
CA GLY A 393 10.11 35.53 30.22
C GLY A 393 9.06 36.12 31.18
N LYS A 394 8.88 37.45 31.25
CA LYS A 394 7.79 38.07 32.04
C LYS A 394 6.51 38.19 31.22
N ASN A 395 5.38 37.90 31.86
CA ASN A 395 4.06 38.12 31.25
C ASN A 395 3.79 39.63 31.13
N VAL A 396 3.51 40.09 29.92
CA VAL A 396 3.16 41.47 29.62
C VAL A 396 1.64 41.58 29.50
N SER A 397 1.03 42.48 30.25
CA SER A 397 -0.40 42.80 30.13
C SER A 397 -0.55 44.26 29.70
N LEU A 398 -1.42 44.51 28.73
CA LEU A 398 -1.78 45.87 28.33
C LEU A 398 -3.27 45.98 27.98
N ASP A 399 -3.81 47.18 28.12
CA ASP A 399 -5.18 47.52 27.76
C ASP A 399 -5.15 48.40 26.50
N ILE A 400 -5.97 48.07 25.50
CA ILE A 400 -6.26 48.97 24.38
C ILE A 400 -7.33 49.94 24.86
N ASP A 401 -6.96 51.20 25.14
CA ASP A 401 -7.83 52.20 25.77
C ASP A 401 -7.61 53.65 25.28
N LYS A 402 -6.64 53.89 24.37
CA LYS A 402 -6.29 55.20 23.82
C LYS A 402 -6.53 55.27 22.32
N GLN A 403 -6.67 56.47 21.76
CA GLN A 403 -6.73 56.71 20.32
C GLN A 403 -5.55 57.57 19.88
N TYR A 404 -5.02 57.32 18.69
CA TYR A 404 -3.94 58.12 18.08
C TYR A 404 -4.39 59.53 17.73
#